data_AF-A0A132HP55-F1
#
_entry.id   AF-A0A132HP55-F1
#
_cell.length_a   1.000
_cell.length_b   1.000
_cell.length_c   1.000
_cell.angle_alpha   90.00
_cell.angle_beta   90.00
_cell.angle_gamma   90.00
#
_symmetry.space_group_name_H-M   'P 1'
#
loop_
_entity.id
_entity.type
_entity.pdbx_description
1 polymer ?
#
loop_
_entity_poly.entity_id
_entity_poly.type
_entity_poly.pdbx_seq_one_letter_code
_entity_poly.pdbx_strand_id
1 'polypeptide(L)'
;MTPDSRKPTPSDESQADHLSDALQHLSSAVESESIATGAAKGLVYSVMETLGTLIGDPDLPEHARSGYEGLLETARELRARLEGGSAGDDN
;
A
#
# COMPACT_ATOMS: atom_id res chain seq x y z
N MET A 1 32.70 -2.09 26.66
CA MET A 1 31.29 -2.11 26.21
C MET A 1 31.28 -1.95 24.70
N THR A 2 30.87 -2.97 23.95
CA THR A 2 30.64 -2.87 22.50
C THR A 2 29.35 -2.07 22.24
N PRO A 3 29.31 -1.19 21.21
CA PRO A 3 28.06 -0.55 20.82
C PRO A 3 27.17 -1.58 20.12
N ASP A 4 26.06 -1.93 20.76
CA ASP A 4 25.01 -2.75 20.19
C ASP A 4 24.35 -1.97 19.03
N SER A 5 24.58 -2.42 17.80
CA SER A 5 23.93 -1.91 16.60
C SER A 5 22.44 -2.26 16.61
N ARG A 6 21.66 -1.55 17.42
CA ARG A 6 20.19 -1.59 17.34
C ARG A 6 19.76 -0.87 16.08
N LYS A 7 19.64 -1.63 14.98
CA LYS A 7 18.82 -1.24 13.82
C LYS A 7 17.44 -0.88 14.39
N PRO A 8 16.89 0.33 14.16
CA PRO A 8 15.54 0.63 14.60
C PRO A 8 14.61 -0.37 13.89
N THR A 9 13.96 -1.23 14.66
CA THR A 9 12.81 -1.97 14.17
C THR A 9 11.77 -0.92 13.79
N PRO A 10 11.35 -0.82 12.52
CA PRO A 10 10.30 0.12 12.16
C PRO A 10 9.08 -0.25 13.01
N SER A 11 8.60 0.70 13.83
CA SER A 11 7.33 0.55 14.51
C SER A 11 6.23 0.37 13.46
N ASP A 12 5.15 -0.33 13.79
CA ASP A 12 4.01 -0.53 12.89
C ASP A 12 3.49 0.78 12.28
N GLU A 13 3.52 1.88 13.05
CA GLU A 13 3.21 3.23 12.59
C GLU A 13 4.12 3.69 11.44
N SER A 14 5.45 3.49 11.55
CA SER A 14 6.38 3.87 10.48
C SER A 14 6.16 3.02 9.23
N GLN A 15 5.76 1.76 9.38
CA GLN A 15 5.45 0.90 8.25
C GLN A 15 4.15 1.33 7.54
N ALA A 16 3.13 1.74 8.30
CA ALA A 16 1.89 2.29 7.74
C ALA A 16 2.16 3.56 6.92
N ASP A 17 2.98 4.48 7.46
CA ASP A 17 3.40 5.69 6.74
C ASP A 17 4.13 5.36 5.43
N HIS A 18 5.06 4.41 5.44
CA HIS A 18 5.75 3.98 4.22
C HIS A 18 4.81 3.38 3.17
N LEU A 19 3.82 2.58 3.59
CA LEU A 19 2.82 2.05 2.66
C LEU A 19 1.92 3.14 2.09
N SER A 20 1.55 4.12 2.93
CA SER A 20 0.79 5.30 2.50
C SER A 20 1.52 6.10 1.43
N ASP A 21 2.80 6.41 1.67
CA ASP A 21 3.65 7.14 0.74
C ASP A 21 3.83 6.36 -0.58
N ALA A 22 4.03 5.04 -0.50
CA ALA A 22 4.12 4.19 -1.68
C ALA A 22 2.85 4.20 -2.53
N LEU A 23 1.66 4.16 -1.90
CA LEU A 23 0.37 4.26 -2.60
C LEU A 23 0.19 5.62 -3.28
N GLN A 24 0.55 6.71 -2.59
CA GLN A 24 0.51 8.06 -3.17
C GLN A 24 1.47 8.20 -4.36
N HIS A 25 2.70 7.71 -4.21
CA HIS A 25 3.69 7.72 -5.30
C HIS A 25 3.20 6.93 -6.50
N LEU A 26 2.56 5.77 -6.26
CA LEU A 26 2.01 4.95 -7.33
C LEU A 26 0.86 5.64 -8.06
N SER A 27 -0.04 6.29 -7.33
CA SER A 27 -1.10 7.11 -7.94
C SER A 27 -0.51 8.20 -8.83
N SER A 28 0.47 8.95 -8.32
CA SER A 28 1.13 10.01 -9.09
C SER A 28 1.89 9.48 -10.31
N ALA A 29 2.57 8.34 -10.18
CA ALA A 29 3.30 7.71 -11.29
C ALA A 29 2.36 7.26 -12.41
N VAL A 30 1.16 6.77 -12.07
CA VAL A 30 0.12 6.43 -13.04
C VAL A 30 -0.42 7.68 -13.72
N GLU A 31 -0.74 8.72 -12.95
CA GLU A 31 -1.26 9.97 -13.48
C GLU A 31 -0.26 10.68 -14.41
N SER A 32 1.04 10.53 -14.14
CA SER A 32 2.12 11.07 -14.97
C SER A 32 2.55 10.13 -16.11
N GLU A 33 1.86 9.01 -16.34
CA GLU A 33 2.20 7.98 -17.35
C GLU A 33 3.64 7.43 -17.20
N SER A 34 4.22 7.57 -16.01
CA SER A 34 5.59 7.13 -15.70
C SER A 34 5.68 5.62 -15.43
N ILE A 35 4.53 4.99 -15.17
CA ILE A 35 4.38 3.54 -15.02
C ILE A 35 3.23 3.03 -15.88
N ALA A 36 3.42 1.87 -16.50
CA ALA A 36 2.34 1.20 -17.22
C ALA A 36 1.23 0.78 -16.26
N THR A 37 -0.03 1.02 -16.63
CA THR A 37 -1.22 0.68 -15.82
C THR A 37 -1.23 -0.79 -15.35
N GLY A 38 -0.75 -1.72 -16.19
CA GLY A 38 -0.64 -3.14 -15.82
C GLY A 38 0.38 -3.41 -14.71
N ALA A 39 1.53 -2.74 -14.74
CA ALA A 39 2.55 -2.84 -13.69
C ALA A 39 2.05 -2.19 -12.39
N ALA A 40 1.40 -1.02 -12.49
CA ALA A 40 0.79 -0.37 -11.35
C ALA A 40 -0.28 -1.25 -10.68
N LYS A 41 -1.15 -1.90 -11.45
CA LYS A 41 -2.12 -2.88 -10.92
C LYS A 41 -1.41 -3.98 -10.14
N GLY A 42 -0.36 -4.59 -10.71
CA GLY A 42 0.42 -5.63 -10.04
C GLY A 42 1.00 -5.19 -8.69
N LEU A 43 1.53 -3.96 -8.63
CA LEU A 43 2.05 -3.39 -7.38
C LEU A 43 0.93 -3.15 -6.36
N VAL A 44 -0.22 -2.60 -6.78
CA VAL A 44 -1.37 -2.41 -5.88
C VAL A 44 -1.84 -3.73 -5.29
N TYR A 45 -1.95 -4.80 -6.09
CA TYR A 45 -2.34 -6.13 -5.58
C TYR A 45 -1.35 -6.65 -4.53
N SER A 46 -0.05 -6.48 -4.76
CA SER A 46 0.99 -6.89 -3.80
C SER A 46 0.89 -6.11 -2.48
N VAL A 47 0.61 -4.80 -2.55
CA VAL A 47 0.38 -3.97 -1.34
C VAL A 47 -0.88 -4.43 -0.60
N MET A 48 -1.98 -4.71 -1.31
CA MET A 48 -3.21 -5.23 -0.70
C MET A 48 -3.01 -6.56 0.02
N GLU A 49 -2.25 -7.49 -0.59
CA GLU A 49 -1.94 -8.79 0.02
C GLU A 49 -1.11 -8.62 1.29
N THR A 50 -0.12 -7.73 1.25
CA THR A 50 0.70 -7.38 2.41
C THR A 50 -0.16 -6.80 3.53
N LEU A 51 -1.03 -5.82 3.22
CA LEU A 51 -1.96 -5.22 4.17
C LEU A 51 -2.93 -6.26 4.76
N GLY A 52 -3.49 -7.14 3.93
CA GLY A 52 -4.37 -8.21 4.38
C GLY A 52 -3.69 -9.18 5.35
N THR A 53 -2.41 -9.47 5.11
CA THR A 53 -1.59 -10.31 6.01
C THR A 53 -1.36 -9.61 7.35
N LEU A 54 -1.03 -8.31 7.33
CA LEU A 54 -0.82 -7.52 8.55
C LEU A 54 -2.11 -7.39 9.37
N ILE A 55 -3.23 -7.01 8.74
CA ILE A 55 -4.54 -6.85 9.40
C ILE A 55 -5.02 -8.17 10.00
N GLY A 56 -4.72 -9.29 9.34
CA GLY A 56 -5.04 -10.64 9.81
C GLY A 56 -4.21 -11.11 11.00
N ASP A 57 -3.16 -10.39 11.38
CA ASP A 57 -2.35 -10.73 12.54
C ASP A 57 -3.11 -10.43 13.84
N PRO A 58 -3.25 -11.43 14.75
CA PRO A 58 -4.00 -11.27 15.98
C PRO A 58 -3.25 -10.46 17.05
N ASP A 59 -1.92 -10.33 16.94
CA ASP A 59 -1.07 -9.55 17.85
C ASP A 59 -1.06 -8.06 17.47
N LEU A 60 -1.54 -7.73 16.26
CA LEU A 60 -1.57 -6.36 15.75
C LEU A 60 -2.37 -5.41 16.67
N PRO A 61 -1.75 -4.30 17.13
CA PRO A 61 -2.45 -3.29 17.91
C PRO A 61 -3.64 -2.67 17.18
N GLU A 62 -4.71 -2.34 17.90
CA GLU A 62 -5.95 -1.80 17.30
C GLU A 62 -5.72 -0.51 16.49
N HIS A 63 -4.83 0.38 16.95
CA HIS A 63 -4.49 1.61 16.23
C HIS A 63 -3.74 1.34 14.92
N ALA A 64 -2.85 0.35 14.90
CA ALA A 64 -2.14 -0.06 13.70
C ALA A 64 -3.07 -0.78 12.73
N ARG A 65 -3.97 -1.64 13.25
CA ARG A 65 -5.02 -2.31 12.46
C ARG A 65 -5.90 -1.29 11.74
N SER A 66 -6.43 -0.31 12.46
CA SER A 66 -7.26 0.74 11.85
C SER A 66 -6.50 1.54 10.78
N GLY A 67 -5.20 1.80 11.00
CA GLY A 67 -4.33 2.41 10.00
C GLY A 67 -4.18 1.56 8.74
N TYR A 68 -3.86 0.27 8.87
CA TYR A 68 -3.73 -0.64 7.73
C TYR A 68 -5.06 -0.88 7.01
N GLU A 69 -6.18 -0.92 7.73
CA GLU A 69 -7.52 -1.01 7.13
C GLU A 69 -7.82 0.21 6.24
N GLY A 70 -7.51 1.42 6.71
CA GLY A 70 -7.64 2.64 5.91
C GLY A 70 -6.72 2.66 4.68
N LEU A 71 -5.50 2.13 4.80
CA LEU A 71 -4.59 1.96 3.66
C LEU A 71 -5.11 0.91 2.67
N LEU A 72 -5.76 -0.15 3.17
CA LEU A 72 -6.35 -1.18 2.33
C LEU A 72 -7.53 -0.62 1.53
N GLU A 73 -8.34 0.26 2.13
CA GLU A 73 -9.37 1.02 1.41
C GLU A 73 -8.76 1.92 0.33
N THR A 74 -7.72 2.69 0.68
CA THR A 74 -7.03 3.57 -0.29
C THR A 74 -6.45 2.77 -1.47
N ALA A 75 -5.84 1.62 -1.20
CA ALA A 75 -5.36 0.72 -2.24
C ALA A 75 -6.51 0.20 -3.13
N ARG A 76 -7.67 -0.12 -2.55
CA ARG A 76 -8.87 -0.58 -3.29
C ARG A 76 -9.42 0.51 -4.19
N GLU A 77 -9.46 1.74 -3.73
CA GLU A 77 -9.85 2.89 -4.55
C GLU A 77 -8.88 3.09 -5.71
N LEU A 78 -7.57 3.05 -5.45
CA LEU A 78 -6.56 3.17 -6.50
C LEU A 78 -6.70 2.04 -7.54
N ARG A 79 -6.89 0.79 -7.10
CA ARG A 79 -7.16 -0.33 -8.00
C ARG A 79 -8.41 -0.09 -8.85
N ALA A 80 -9.52 0.31 -8.22
CA ALA A 80 -10.78 0.57 -8.93
C ALA A 80 -10.60 1.66 -9.99
N ARG A 81 -9.82 2.71 -9.69
CA ARG A 81 -9.45 3.74 -10.66
C ARG A 81 -8.62 3.19 -11.83
N LEU A 82 -7.64 2.33 -11.54
CA LEU A 82 -6.82 1.68 -12.57
C LEU A 82 -7.63 0.70 -13.45
N GLU A 83 -8.64 0.03 -12.88
CA GLU A 83 -9.54 -0.87 -13.60
C GLU A 83 -10.59 -0.09 -14.41
N GLY A 84 -11.20 0.93 -13.82
CA GLY A 84 -12.17 1.81 -14.47
C GLY A 84 -11.58 2.64 -15.61
N GLY A 85 -10.30 3.00 -15.54
CA GLY A 85 -9.57 3.65 -16.64
C GLY A 85 -9.30 2.74 -17.85
N SER A 86 -9.51 1.42 -17.74
CA SER A 86 -9.44 0.47 -18.87
C SER A 86 -10.80 -0.01 -19.36
N ALA A 87 -11.89 0.25 -18.62
CA ALA A 87 -13.24 -0.22 -18.95
C ALA A 87 -14.08 0.81 -19.75
N GLY A 88 -13.41 1.69 -20.49
CA GLY A 88 -14.02 2.76 -21.29
C GLY A 88 -13.83 2.62 -22.80
N ASP A 89 -13.32 1.50 -23.29
CA ASP A 89 -13.18 1.19 -24.73
C ASP A 89 -13.93 -0.10 -25.06
N ASP A 90 -15.22 -0.15 -24.71
CA ASP A 90 -16.15 -1.14 -25.24
C ASP A 90 -17.41 -0.41 -25.73
N ASN A 91 -17.38 -0.09 -27.03
CA ASN A 91 -18.47 0.33 -27.93
C ASN A 91 -18.94 1.81 -27.93
#